data_AF-A0A419SE65-F1
#
_entry.id   AF-A0A419SE65-F1
#
_cell.length_a   1.000
_cell.length_b   1.000
_cell.length_c   1.000
_cell.angle_alpha   90.00
_cell.angle_beta   90.00
_cell.angle_gamma   90.00
#
_symmetry.space_group_name_H-M   'P 1'
#
loop_
_entity.id
_entity.type
_entity.pdbx_description
1 polymer ?
#
loop_
_entity_poly.entity_id
_entity_poly.type
_entity_poly.pdbx_seq_one_letter_code
_entity_poly.pdbx_strand_id
1 'polypeptide(L)'
;MVKVHITQILHDTLTLDLIDIVAPMIAQLKTNDELLSGFGIPMKERGEILLQSSHLIGRKNLVLDMIEQKYTILKDRPHPIMLKRAWEEFRSSGDKERFLYALKRAEEVMSKQRKNPSI
;
A
#
# COMPACT_ATOMS: atom_id res chain seq x y z
N MET A 1 -15.80 2.71 -15.60
CA MET A 1 -15.59 1.60 -14.64
C MET A 1 -15.86 2.12 -13.23
N VAL A 2 -16.70 1.44 -12.44
CA VAL A 2 -16.87 1.76 -11.00
C VAL A 2 -15.72 1.08 -10.25
N LYS A 3 -14.90 1.85 -9.52
CA LYS A 3 -13.81 1.30 -8.72
C LYS A 3 -14.35 0.54 -7.51
N VAL A 4 -13.69 -0.56 -7.15
CA VAL A 4 -14.09 -1.39 -6.01
C VAL A 4 -13.48 -0.83 -4.72
N HIS A 5 -14.15 -1.00 -3.57
CA HIS A 5 -13.58 -0.54 -2.29
C HIS A 5 -12.29 -1.29 -1.94
N ILE A 6 -11.29 -0.61 -1.37
CA ILE A 6 -9.95 -1.17 -1.09
C ILE A 6 -9.96 -2.43 -0.22
N THR A 7 -10.94 -2.60 0.67
CA THR A 7 -11.04 -3.81 1.50
C THR A 7 -11.30 -5.07 0.70
N GLN A 8 -11.81 -4.95 -0.53
CA GLN A 8 -12.01 -6.10 -1.42
C GLN A 8 -10.70 -6.76 -1.85
N ILE A 9 -9.55 -6.13 -1.61
CA ILE A 9 -8.22 -6.76 -1.73
C ILE A 9 -8.15 -8.06 -0.89
N LEU A 10 -8.81 -8.13 0.26
CA LEU A 10 -8.80 -9.32 1.13
C LEU A 10 -9.38 -10.57 0.47
N HIS A 11 -10.18 -10.41 -0.58
CA HIS A 11 -10.82 -11.49 -1.32
C HIS A 11 -10.24 -11.68 -2.73
N ASP A 12 -9.18 -10.92 -3.06
CA ASP A 12 -8.58 -10.90 -4.38
C ASP A 12 -7.18 -11.50 -4.33
N THR A 13 -7.08 -12.79 -4.61
CA THR A 13 -5.83 -13.55 -4.54
C THR A 13 -4.71 -12.93 -5.37
N LEU A 14 -5.02 -12.53 -6.61
CA LEU A 14 -4.06 -11.87 -7.50
C LEU A 14 -3.51 -10.58 -6.89
N THR A 15 -4.35 -9.77 -6.24
CA THR A 15 -3.91 -8.53 -5.62
C THR A 15 -3.11 -8.77 -4.35
N LEU A 16 -3.45 -9.80 -3.57
CA LEU A 16 -2.65 -10.22 -2.42
C LEU A 16 -1.26 -10.71 -2.85
N ASP A 17 -1.18 -11.49 -3.93
CA ASP A 17 0.10 -11.93 -4.51
C ASP A 17 0.94 -10.74 -4.98
N LEU A 18 0.31 -9.75 -5.63
CA LEU A 18 0.98 -8.52 -6.03
C LEU A 18 1.51 -7.72 -4.83
N ILE A 19 0.75 -7.67 -3.73
CA ILE A 19 1.18 -7.05 -2.47
C ILE A 19 2.38 -7.80 -1.89
N ASP A 20 2.35 -9.13 -1.90
CA ASP A 20 3.46 -9.98 -1.42
C ASP A 20 4.73 -9.80 -2.25
N ILE A 21 4.60 -9.58 -3.56
CA ILE A 21 5.74 -9.30 -4.44
C ILE A 21 6.29 -7.88 -4.21
N VAL A 22 5.43 -6.88 -4.08
CA VAL A 22 5.87 -5.47 -4.05
C VAL A 22 6.35 -5.02 -2.67
N ALA A 23 5.81 -5.57 -1.58
CA ALA A 23 6.21 -5.26 -0.21
C ALA A 23 7.74 -5.34 0.02
N PRO A 24 8.43 -6.47 -0.29
CA PRO A 24 9.87 -6.57 -0.12
C PRO A 24 10.65 -5.60 -1.03
N MET A 25 10.13 -5.27 -2.21
CA MET A 25 10.77 -4.30 -3.11
C MET A 25 10.73 -2.88 -2.52
N ILE A 26 9.62 -2.47 -1.90
CA ILE A 26 9.48 -1.19 -1.21
C ILE A 26 10.45 -1.15 -0.02
N ALA A 27 10.46 -2.21 0.79
CA ALA A 27 11.33 -2.30 1.97
C ALA A 27 12.82 -2.23 1.59
N GLN A 28 13.23 -2.91 0.51
CA GLN A 28 14.60 -2.85 0.00
C GLN A 28 14.98 -1.44 -0.46
N LEU A 29 14.11 -0.76 -1.22
CA LEU A 29 14.37 0.62 -1.67
C LEU A 29 14.49 1.59 -0.50
N LYS A 30 13.64 1.44 0.53
CA LYS A 30 13.71 2.23 1.77
C LYS A 30 15.03 1.97 2.52
N THR A 31 15.39 0.70 2.69
CA THR A 31 16.64 0.30 3.37
C THR A 31 17.86 0.87 2.64
N ASN A 32 17.85 0.84 1.30
CA ASN A 32 18.92 1.44 0.50
C ASN A 32 18.98 2.97 0.69
N ASP A 33 17.84 3.68 0.70
CA ASP A 33 17.84 5.13 0.95
C ASP A 33 18.36 5.47 2.37
N GLU A 34 17.97 4.68 3.37
CA GLU A 34 18.44 4.83 4.76
C GLU A 34 19.96 4.58 4.89
N LEU A 35 20.49 3.55 4.21
CA LEU A 35 21.92 3.28 4.16
C LEU A 35 22.69 4.44 3.49
N LEU A 36 22.24 4.89 2.32
CA LEU A 36 22.84 6.03 1.62
C LEU A 36 22.78 7.31 2.49
N SER A 37 21.69 7.52 3.22
CA SER A 37 21.56 8.60 4.20
C SER A 37 22.58 8.46 5.34
N GLY A 38 22.78 7.25 5.86
CA GLY A 38 23.76 6.96 6.91
C GLY A 38 25.22 7.21 6.48
N PHE A 39 25.49 7.06 5.18
CA PHE A 39 26.77 7.44 4.57
C PHE A 39 26.93 8.95 4.34
N GLY A 40 25.94 9.77 4.71
CA GLY A 40 25.98 11.21 4.52
C GLY A 40 25.74 11.67 3.08
N ILE A 41 25.24 10.79 2.21
CA ILE A 41 24.98 11.14 0.81
C ILE A 41 23.79 12.12 0.72
N PRO A 42 23.94 13.28 0.08
CA PRO A 42 22.88 14.26 -0.07
C PRO A 42 21.67 13.68 -0.81
N MET A 43 20.46 14.08 -0.39
CA MET A 43 19.18 13.57 -0.94
C MET A 43 19.11 13.58 -2.48
N LYS A 44 19.66 14.63 -3.12
CA LYS A 44 19.69 14.75 -4.58
C LYS A 44 20.46 13.60 -5.23
N GLU A 45 21.62 13.26 -4.70
CA GLU A 45 22.51 12.20 -5.21
C GLU A 45 21.95 10.81 -4.90
N ARG A 46 21.24 10.63 -3.76
CA ARG A 46 20.59 9.35 -3.43
C ARG A 46 19.57 8.95 -4.49
N GLY A 47 18.80 9.90 -5.02
CA GLY A 47 17.86 9.65 -6.11
C GLY A 47 18.56 9.07 -7.35
N GLU A 48 19.70 9.66 -7.73
CA GLU A 48 20.51 9.21 -8.88
C GLU A 48 21.10 7.81 -8.66
N ILE A 49 21.55 7.50 -7.45
CA ILE A 49 22.06 6.17 -7.09
C ILE A 49 20.93 5.14 -7.10
N LEU A 50 19.77 5.48 -6.53
CA LEU A 50 18.60 4.61 -6.51
C LEU A 50 18.01 4.38 -7.91
N LEU A 51 18.27 5.25 -8.89
CA LEU A 51 17.94 4.99 -10.30
C LEU A 51 18.69 3.79 -10.88
N GLN A 52 19.83 3.36 -10.30
CA GLN A 52 20.43 2.07 -10.68
C GLN A 52 19.53 0.88 -10.30
N SER A 53 18.63 1.07 -9.33
CA SER A 53 17.52 0.16 -9.01
C SER A 53 16.25 0.49 -9.84
N SER A 54 16.38 1.12 -11.01
CA SER A 54 15.27 1.55 -11.88
C SER A 54 14.27 0.44 -12.19
N HIS A 55 14.73 -0.80 -12.34
CA HIS A 55 13.87 -1.96 -12.52
C HIS A 55 12.96 -2.23 -11.32
N LEU A 56 13.49 -2.12 -10.09
CA LEU A 56 12.70 -2.27 -8.86
C LEU A 56 11.72 -1.11 -8.71
N ILE A 57 12.14 0.12 -9.02
CA ILE A 57 11.29 1.32 -8.98
C ILE A 57 10.14 1.20 -9.98
N GLY A 58 10.44 0.83 -11.23
CA GLY A 58 9.45 0.67 -12.29
C GLY A 58 8.45 -0.43 -11.99
N ARG A 59 8.92 -1.61 -11.56
CA ARG A 59 8.04 -2.71 -11.14
C ARG A 59 7.18 -2.35 -9.94
N LYS A 60 7.75 -1.71 -8.91
CA LYS A 60 6.99 -1.23 -7.75
C LYS A 60 5.87 -0.29 -8.18
N ASN A 61 6.20 0.74 -8.96
CA ASN A 61 5.22 1.75 -9.36
C ASN A 61 4.11 1.13 -10.22
N LEU A 62 4.46 0.25 -11.16
CA LEU A 62 3.47 -0.46 -11.98
C LEU A 62 2.45 -1.23 -11.13
N VAL A 63 2.93 -1.98 -10.12
CA VAL A 63 2.04 -2.75 -9.24
C VAL A 63 1.15 -1.82 -8.39
N LEU A 64 1.72 -0.76 -7.82
CA LEU A 64 0.96 0.21 -7.04
C LEU A 64 -0.11 0.90 -7.89
N ASP A 65 0.22 1.29 -9.12
CA ASP A 65 -0.71 1.90 -10.07
C ASP A 65 -1.84 0.94 -10.44
N MET A 66 -1.55 -0.35 -10.67
CA MET A 66 -2.56 -1.37 -10.92
C MET A 66 -3.55 -1.49 -9.75
N ILE A 67 -3.05 -1.46 -8.51
CA ILE A 67 -3.90 -1.49 -7.31
C ILE A 67 -4.75 -0.21 -7.23
N GLU A 68 -4.17 0.97 -7.44
CA GLU A 68 -4.87 2.26 -7.37
C GLU A 68 -5.88 2.47 -8.52
N GLN A 69 -5.67 1.82 -9.66
CA GLN A 69 -6.64 1.81 -10.76
C GLN A 69 -7.86 0.96 -10.44
N LYS A 70 -7.64 -0.21 -9.80
CA LYS A 70 -8.70 -1.18 -9.49
C LYS A 70 -9.49 -0.83 -8.23
N TYR A 71 -8.80 -0.34 -7.19
CA TYR A 71 -9.38 -0.10 -5.88
C TYR A 71 -9.45 1.38 -5.52
N THR A 72 -10.36 1.72 -4.61
CA THR A 72 -10.50 3.08 -4.09
C THR A 72 -10.86 3.08 -2.61
N ILE A 73 -10.44 4.12 -1.90
CA ILE A 73 -10.87 4.41 -0.53
C ILE A 73 -12.03 5.40 -0.63
N LEU A 74 -13.22 4.94 -0.27
CA LEU A 74 -14.43 5.74 -0.35
C LEU A 74 -14.60 6.55 0.95
N LYS A 75 -14.83 7.87 0.83
CA LYS A 75 -14.91 8.79 1.99
C LYS A 75 -16.11 8.52 2.89
N ASP A 76 -17.18 7.98 2.34
CA ASP A 76 -18.45 7.62 3.00
C ASP A 76 -18.42 6.23 3.64
N ARG A 77 -17.31 5.48 3.51
CA ARG A 77 -17.13 4.17 4.14
C ARG A 77 -16.41 4.29 5.49
N PRO A 78 -16.51 3.27 6.36
CA PRO A 78 -15.86 3.30 7.67
C PRO A 78 -14.33 3.47 7.57
N HIS A 79 -13.76 4.22 8.52
CA HIS A 79 -12.31 4.39 8.71
C HIS A 79 -11.50 4.84 7.46
N PRO A 80 -11.97 5.83 6.67
CA PRO A 80 -11.30 6.21 5.42
C PRO A 80 -9.91 6.82 5.70
N ILE A 81 -9.76 7.54 6.82
CA ILE A 81 -8.48 8.13 7.26
C ILE A 81 -7.47 7.04 7.63
N MET A 82 -7.92 6.00 8.35
CA MET A 82 -7.04 4.89 8.76
C MET A 82 -6.57 4.12 7.52
N LEU A 83 -7.49 3.81 6.61
CA LEU A 83 -7.17 3.10 5.36
C LEU A 83 -6.22 3.92 4.48
N LYS A 84 -6.41 5.24 4.38
CA LYS A 84 -5.52 6.13 3.63
C LYS A 84 -4.12 6.14 4.23
N ARG A 85 -4.02 6.27 5.55
CA ARG A 85 -2.73 6.22 6.25
C ARG A 85 -2.04 4.87 6.09
N ALA A 86 -2.76 3.76 6.24
CA ALA A 86 -2.21 2.42 6.07
C ALA A 86 -1.72 2.19 4.63
N TRP A 87 -2.44 2.69 3.63
CA TRP A 87 -2.01 2.64 2.22
C TRP A 87 -0.75 3.49 1.97
N GLU A 88 -0.71 4.71 2.48
CA GLU A 88 0.45 5.60 2.36
C GLU A 88 1.68 5.01 3.06
N GLU A 89 1.48 4.41 4.24
CA GLU A 89 2.53 3.73 5.00
C GLU A 89 3.06 2.52 4.24
N PHE A 90 2.17 1.65 3.72
CA PHE A 90 2.57 0.54 2.85
C PHE A 90 3.41 1.00 1.66
N ARG A 91 2.98 2.04 0.95
CA ARG A 91 3.71 2.62 -0.19
C ARG A 91 5.10 3.14 0.18
N SER A 92 5.29 3.56 1.43
CA SER A 92 6.54 4.13 1.92
C SER A 92 7.47 3.10 2.57
N SER A 93 6.95 2.10 3.27
CA SER A 93 7.74 1.19 4.11
C SER A 93 7.71 -0.26 3.66
N GLY A 94 6.72 -0.65 2.84
CA GLY A 94 6.45 -2.04 2.52
C GLY A 94 5.83 -2.83 3.67
N ASP A 95 5.34 -2.17 4.72
CA ASP A 95 4.67 -2.82 5.87
C ASP A 95 3.31 -3.41 5.45
N LYS A 96 3.37 -4.61 4.88
CA LYS A 96 2.23 -5.38 4.43
C LYS A 96 1.29 -5.72 5.58
N GLU A 97 1.84 -6.19 6.70
CA GLU A 97 1.03 -6.71 7.81
C GLU A 97 0.13 -5.62 8.38
N ARG A 98 0.67 -4.40 8.56
CA ARG A 98 -0.12 -3.26 9.02
C ARG A 98 -1.19 -2.84 8.03
N PHE A 99 -0.89 -2.91 6.73
CA PHE A 99 -1.88 -2.64 5.69
C PHE A 99 -3.01 -3.67 5.70
N LEU A 100 -2.69 -4.97 5.68
CA LEU A 100 -3.68 -6.05 5.72
C LEU A 100 -4.52 -6.01 7.01
N TYR A 101 -3.90 -5.67 8.14
CA TYR A 101 -4.62 -5.45 9.40
C TYR A 101 -5.65 -4.32 9.28
N ALA A 102 -5.28 -3.17 8.72
CA ALA A 102 -6.21 -2.05 8.52
C ALA A 102 -7.38 -2.43 7.61
N LEU A 103 -7.12 -3.20 6.53
CA LEU A 103 -8.17 -3.73 5.66
C LEU A 103 -9.14 -4.65 6.41
N LYS A 104 -8.61 -5.61 7.18
CA LYS A 104 -9.43 -6.57 7.96
C LYS A 104 -10.33 -5.85 8.96
N ARG A 105 -9.77 -4.88 9.68
CA ARG A 105 -10.54 -4.06 10.65
C ARG A 105 -11.67 -3.28 9.98
N ALA A 106 -11.41 -2.66 8.82
CA ALA A 106 -12.44 -1.94 8.09
C ALA A 106 -13.56 -2.89 7.58
N GLU A 107 -13.19 -4.08 7.09
CA GLU A 107 -14.15 -5.10 6.65
C GLU A 107 -15.02 -5.65 7.78
N GLU A 108 -14.44 -5.92 8.95
CA GLU A 108 -15.19 -6.35 10.14
C GLU A 108 -16.25 -5.32 10.52
N VAL A 109 -15.91 -4.03 10.50
CA VAL A 109 -16.84 -2.94 10.83
C VAL A 109 -17.95 -2.83 9.79
N MET A 110 -17.63 -2.90 8.50
CA MET A 110 -18.64 -2.89 7.44
C MET A 110 -19.59 -4.10 7.54
N SER A 111 -19.06 -5.27 7.89
CA SER A 111 -19.85 -6.49 8.05
C SER A 111 -20.79 -6.40 9.25
N LYS A 112 -20.37 -5.75 10.34
CA LYS A 112 -21.22 -5.48 11.52
C LYS A 112 -22.32 -4.47 11.22
N GLN A 113 -22.03 -3.41 10.48
CA GLN A 113 -23.04 -2.42 10.06
C GLN A 113 -24.12 -3.03 9.15
N ARG A 114 -23.74 -3.94 8.25
CA ARG A 114 -24.72 -4.69 7.44
C ARG A 114 -25.64 -5.60 8.26
N LYS A 115 -25.18 -6.05 9.43
CA LYS A 115 -25.95 -6.91 10.35
C LYS A 115 -26.83 -6.12 11.33
N ASN A 116 -26.63 -4.80 11.49
CA ASN A 116 -27.48 -3.90 12.27
C ASN A 116 -27.92 -2.69 11.42
N PRO A 117 -28.90 -2.82 10.53
CA PRO A 117 -29.34 -1.71 9.67
C PRO A 117 -30.23 -0.67 10.37
N SER A 118 -30.56 -0.82 11.65
CA SER A 118 -31.61 -0.01 12.30
C SER A 118 -31.42 0.15 13.81
N ILE A 119 -31.05 1.36 14.23
CA ILE A 119 -31.74 2.10 15.29
C ILE A 119 -31.99 3.50 14.72
#